data_AF-A0A3B9I3P5-F1
#
_entry.id   AF-A0A3B9I3P5-F1
#
_cell.length_a   1.000
_cell.length_b   1.000
_cell.length_c   1.000
_cell.angle_alpha   90.00
_cell.angle_beta   90.00
_cell.angle_gamma   90.00
#
_symmetry.space_group_name_H-M   'P 1'
#
loop_
_entity.id
_entity.type
_entity.pdbx_description
1 polymer ?
#
loop_
_entity_poly.entity_id
_entity_poly.type
_entity_poly.pdbx_seq_one_letter_code
_entity_poly.pdbx_strand_id
1 'polypeptide(L)'
;MAFYTAIVAKVQGAEPLMMHVILGDHTVKGFLCADYSRYFSALVQRFLARIHQSDTETYPDPCGHCELCKWRGLCEEKRLNDDHLCQVANIRKTQMKKLQAAGVHTLEALGQLSLDVKIPKMDWKTLDRIRGQAALQLRARQGGQKQLEILPQEPHRGFVRLPRPD
;
A
#
# COMPACT_ATOMS: atom_id res chain seq x y z
N MET A 1 14.99 -20.22 -11.60
CA MET A 1 16.24 -20.97 -11.80
C MET A 1 17.24 -20.15 -12.58
N ALA A 2 17.02 -19.87 -13.88
CA ALA A 2 17.92 -19.01 -14.67
C ALA A 2 18.20 -17.62 -14.05
N PHE A 3 17.23 -17.03 -13.34
CA PHE A 3 17.45 -15.78 -12.59
C PHE A 3 18.49 -15.90 -11.48
N TYR A 4 18.44 -16.97 -10.68
CA TYR A 4 19.39 -17.17 -9.60
C TYR A 4 20.78 -17.47 -10.16
N THR A 5 20.87 -18.33 -11.20
CA THR A 5 22.11 -18.57 -11.94
C THR A 5 22.73 -17.28 -12.46
N ALA A 6 21.92 -16.38 -13.03
CA ALA A 6 22.41 -15.08 -13.52
C ALA A 6 22.94 -14.17 -12.40
N ILE A 7 22.36 -14.23 -11.20
CA ILE A 7 22.89 -13.51 -10.03
C ILE A 7 24.22 -14.12 -9.57
N VAL A 8 24.28 -15.45 -9.45
CA VAL A 8 25.51 -16.16 -9.07
C VAL A 8 26.62 -15.86 -10.06
N ALA A 9 26.32 -15.89 -11.37
CA ALA A 9 27.27 -15.53 -12.42
C ALA A 9 27.85 -14.12 -12.24
N LYS A 10 27.00 -13.15 -11.85
CA LYS A 10 27.47 -11.77 -11.56
C LYS A 10 28.39 -11.71 -10.34
N VAL A 11 28.10 -12.47 -9.29
CA VAL A 11 28.93 -12.50 -8.08
C VAL A 11 30.25 -13.22 -8.33
N GLN A 12 30.24 -14.28 -9.14
CA GLN A 12 31.43 -15.10 -9.43
C GLN A 12 32.27 -14.59 -10.61
N GLY A 13 31.71 -13.72 -11.46
CA GLY A 13 32.36 -13.21 -12.66
C GLY A 13 32.42 -14.20 -13.84
N ALA A 14 31.80 -15.38 -13.71
CA ALA A 14 31.76 -16.41 -14.75
C ALA A 14 30.39 -17.10 -14.77
N GLU A 15 29.96 -17.56 -15.95
CA GLU A 15 28.69 -18.28 -16.07
C GLU A 15 28.83 -19.72 -15.53
N PRO A 16 27.96 -20.15 -14.58
CA PRO A 16 27.94 -21.52 -14.12
C PRO A 16 27.62 -22.49 -15.27
N LEU A 17 28.27 -23.66 -15.29
CA LEU A 17 27.98 -24.67 -16.32
C LEU A 17 26.59 -25.28 -16.14
N MET A 18 26.23 -25.63 -14.90
CA MET A 18 25.03 -26.38 -14.55
C MET A 18 24.20 -25.63 -13.49
N MET A 19 22.88 -25.73 -13.60
CA MET A 19 21.93 -25.36 -12.56
C MET A 19 21.16 -26.60 -12.10
N HIS A 20 20.86 -26.69 -10.81
CA HIS A 20 20.20 -27.85 -10.21
C HIS A 20 18.91 -27.43 -9.52
N VAL A 21 17.86 -28.24 -9.66
CA VAL A 21 16.57 -28.09 -8.99
C VAL A 21 16.33 -29.31 -8.12
N ILE A 22 16.08 -29.08 -6.83
CA ILE A 22 15.64 -30.12 -5.89
C ILE A 22 14.10 -30.17 -5.97
N LEU A 23 13.56 -31.34 -6.33
CA LEU A 23 12.13 -31.57 -6.46
C LEU A 23 11.50 -31.93 -5.11
N GLY A 24 10.16 -32.01 -5.07
CA GLY A 24 9.42 -32.33 -3.85
C GLY A 24 9.68 -33.73 -3.28
N ASP A 25 10.23 -34.64 -4.09
CA ASP A 25 10.69 -35.97 -3.69
C ASP A 25 12.18 -36.01 -3.33
N HIS A 26 12.81 -34.84 -3.14
CA HIS A 26 14.24 -34.65 -2.90
C HIS A 26 15.17 -35.09 -4.04
N THR A 27 14.64 -35.47 -5.20
CA THR A 27 15.48 -35.76 -6.36
C THR A 27 16.07 -34.48 -6.95
N VAL A 28 17.29 -34.59 -7.48
CA VAL A 28 18.00 -33.46 -8.09
C VAL A 28 17.94 -33.57 -9.61
N LYS A 29 17.42 -32.55 -10.28
CA LYS A 29 17.51 -32.42 -11.74
C LYS A 29 18.50 -31.33 -12.13
N GLY A 30 19.49 -31.71 -12.92
CA GLY A 30 20.50 -30.80 -13.48
C GLY A 30 20.13 -30.34 -14.89
N PHE A 31 20.48 -29.10 -15.21
CA PHE A 31 20.27 -28.49 -16.52
C PHE A 31 21.51 -27.67 -16.88
N LEU A 32 21.91 -27.68 -18.15
CA LEU A 32 22.96 -26.80 -18.65
C LEU A 32 22.47 -25.35 -18.64
N CYS A 33 23.25 -24.42 -18.10
CA CYS A 33 22.84 -23.02 -18.04
C CYS A 33 22.77 -22.39 -19.44
N ALA A 34 23.69 -22.80 -20.33
CA ALA A 34 23.78 -22.32 -21.70
C ALA A 34 22.49 -22.54 -22.52
N ASP A 35 21.73 -23.58 -22.20
CA ASP A 35 20.45 -23.88 -22.87
C ASP A 35 19.37 -22.82 -22.59
N TYR A 36 19.50 -22.07 -21.49
CA TYR A 36 18.48 -21.13 -21.02
C TYR A 36 18.95 -19.68 -20.96
N SER A 37 20.26 -19.44 -20.83
CA SER A 37 20.80 -18.11 -20.49
C SER A 37 20.48 -17.06 -21.56
N ARG A 38 20.52 -17.43 -22.84
CA ARG A 38 20.17 -16.54 -23.96
C ARG A 38 18.71 -16.10 -23.91
N TYR A 39 17.79 -17.06 -23.78
CA TYR A 39 16.36 -16.76 -23.70
C TYR A 39 16.03 -15.94 -22.45
N PHE A 40 16.59 -16.32 -21.31
CA PHE A 40 16.42 -15.60 -20.07
C PHE A 40 16.90 -14.14 -20.17
N SER A 41 18.08 -13.92 -20.76
CA SER A 41 18.63 -12.58 -20.95
C SER A 41 17.75 -11.71 -21.85
N ALA A 42 17.24 -12.26 -22.96
CA ALA A 42 16.30 -11.57 -23.84
C ALA A 42 14.98 -11.21 -23.13
N LEU A 43 14.47 -12.12 -22.28
CA LEU A 43 13.27 -11.87 -21.48
C LEU A 43 13.50 -10.73 -20.48
N VAL A 44 14.62 -10.73 -19.76
CA VAL A 44 14.97 -9.65 -18.82
C VAL A 44 15.12 -8.32 -19.56
N GLN A 45 15.78 -8.29 -20.71
CA GLN A 45 15.91 -7.08 -21.52
C GLN A 45 14.56 -6.53 -21.96
N ARG A 46 13.65 -7.39 -22.47
CA ARG A 46 12.29 -6.98 -22.85
C ARG A 46 11.50 -6.45 -21.65
N PHE A 47 11.63 -7.08 -20.50
CA PHE A 47 10.99 -6.63 -19.26
C PHE A 47 11.50 -5.23 -18.87
N LEU A 48 12.82 -5.04 -18.80
CA LEU A 48 13.41 -3.74 -18.44
C LEU A 48 13.06 -2.65 -19.45
N ALA A 49 13.11 -2.95 -20.76
CA ALA A 49 12.69 -2.02 -21.80
C ALA A 49 11.23 -1.59 -21.61
N ARG A 50 10.33 -2.52 -21.26
CA ARG A 50 8.93 -2.20 -21.00
C ARG A 50 8.76 -1.31 -19.77
N ILE A 51 9.52 -1.55 -18.70
CA ILE A 51 9.52 -0.70 -17.50
C ILE A 51 10.00 0.71 -17.84
N HIS A 52 11.07 0.84 -18.64
CA HIS A 52 11.61 2.15 -19.03
C HIS A 52 10.72 2.93 -20.02
N GLN A 53 9.88 2.24 -20.80
CA GLN A 53 8.93 2.88 -21.73
C GLN A 53 7.60 3.27 -21.07
N SER A 54 7.40 2.94 -19.79
CA SER A 54 6.15 3.25 -19.10
C SER A 54 6.21 4.66 -18.51
N ASP A 55 5.43 5.59 -19.08
CA ASP A 55 5.24 6.93 -18.51
C ASP A 55 4.29 6.95 -17.30
N THR A 56 3.71 5.80 -16.93
CA THR A 56 2.84 5.69 -15.77
C THR A 56 3.65 5.87 -14.50
N GLU A 57 3.45 7.00 -13.83
CA GLU A 57 3.97 7.21 -12.48
C GLU A 57 3.34 6.18 -11.53
N THR A 58 4.20 5.46 -10.79
CA THR A 58 3.75 4.45 -9.83
C THR A 58 3.81 5.02 -8.42
N TYR A 59 2.73 4.84 -7.67
CA TYR A 59 2.63 5.26 -6.28
C TYR A 59 2.41 4.06 -5.35
N PRO A 60 3.01 4.04 -4.14
CA PRO A 60 2.91 2.90 -3.22
C PRO A 60 1.56 2.86 -2.49
N ASP A 61 0.44 2.79 -3.21
CA ASP A 61 -0.87 2.58 -2.61
C ASP A 61 -0.92 1.27 -1.80
N PRO A 62 -1.57 1.24 -0.61
CA PRO A 62 -1.78 0.00 0.12
C PRO A 62 -2.50 -1.07 -0.73
N CYS A 63 -2.02 -2.31 -0.62
CA CYS A 63 -2.57 -3.47 -1.33
C CYS A 63 -2.51 -4.73 -0.46
N GLY A 64 -3.18 -5.80 -0.89
CA GLY A 64 -3.27 -7.05 -0.12
C GLY A 64 -1.94 -7.79 0.08
N HIS A 65 -0.89 -7.45 -0.66
CA HIS A 65 0.44 -8.06 -0.51
C HIS A 65 1.34 -7.32 0.50
N CYS A 66 0.92 -6.15 1.00
CA CYS A 66 1.77 -5.32 1.85
C CYS A 66 2.27 -6.04 3.12
N GLU A 67 1.49 -6.99 3.66
CA GLU A 67 1.82 -7.70 4.91
C GLU A 67 3.09 -8.54 4.81
N LEU A 68 3.38 -9.11 3.63
CA LEU A 68 4.54 -9.98 3.36
C LEU A 68 5.58 -9.29 2.47
N CYS A 69 5.36 -8.03 2.11
CA CYS A 69 6.20 -7.30 1.17
C CYS A 69 7.49 -6.80 1.85
N LYS A 70 8.65 -7.20 1.32
CA LYS A 70 9.96 -6.73 1.79
C LYS A 70 10.17 -5.21 1.68
N TRP A 71 9.41 -4.53 0.81
CA TRP A 71 9.51 -3.09 0.58
C TRP A 71 8.51 -2.26 1.41
N ARG A 72 7.76 -2.91 2.31
CA ARG A 72 6.70 -2.24 3.09
C ARG A 72 7.20 -0.98 3.81
N GLY A 73 8.41 -1.03 4.41
CA GLY A 73 9.00 0.11 5.12
C GLY A 73 9.22 1.32 4.22
N LEU A 74 9.89 1.13 3.07
CA LEU A 74 10.10 2.18 2.08
C LEU A 74 8.78 2.79 1.59
N CYS A 75 7.81 1.93 1.31
CA CYS A 75 6.49 2.36 0.87
C CYS A 75 5.75 3.15 1.96
N GLU A 76 5.91 2.77 3.24
CA GLU A 76 5.32 3.48 4.37
C GLU A 76 5.95 4.85 4.58
N GLU A 77 7.27 4.93 4.60
CA GLU A 77 8.00 6.19 4.73
C GLU A 77 7.59 7.19 3.64
N LYS A 78 7.51 6.74 2.38
CA LYS A 78 7.03 7.60 1.29
C LYS A 78 5.61 8.12 1.55
N ARG A 79 4.68 7.26 1.98
CA ARG A 79 3.30 7.66 2.28
C ARG A 79 3.19 8.61 3.47
N LEU A 80 4.06 8.45 4.47
CA LEU A 80 4.13 9.36 5.62
C LEU A 80 4.64 10.75 5.20
N ASN A 81 5.69 10.78 4.38
CA ASN A 81 6.29 12.02 3.87
C ASN A 81 5.33 12.77 2.93
N ASP A 82 4.59 12.05 2.10
CA ASP A 82 3.63 12.60 1.16
C ASP A 82 2.27 12.95 1.83
N ASP A 83 2.17 12.84 3.15
CA ASP A 83 0.95 13.05 3.94
C ASP A 83 -0.28 12.30 3.41
N HIS A 84 -0.06 11.07 2.92
CA HIS A 84 -1.03 10.34 2.15
C HIS A 84 -2.30 10.01 2.94
N LEU A 85 -3.46 10.11 2.27
CA LEU A 85 -4.79 9.87 2.86
C LEU A 85 -4.95 8.52 3.57
N CYS A 86 -4.17 7.49 3.21
CA CYS A 86 -4.29 6.17 3.84
C CYS A 86 -3.94 6.16 5.34
N GLN A 87 -3.28 7.21 5.83
CA GLN A 87 -3.02 7.42 7.25
C GLN A 87 -4.30 7.72 8.04
N VAL A 88 -5.37 8.16 7.37
CA VAL A 88 -6.64 8.47 8.01
C VAL A 88 -7.27 7.19 8.55
N ALA A 89 -7.54 7.15 9.85
CA ALA A 89 -8.07 5.97 10.51
C ALA A 89 -9.40 5.51 9.86
N ASN A 90 -9.51 4.22 9.58
CA ASN A 90 -10.69 3.59 8.95
C ASN A 90 -11.07 4.16 7.57
N ILE A 91 -10.15 4.81 6.85
CA ILE A 91 -10.37 5.21 5.46
C ILE A 91 -10.24 4.01 4.52
N ARG A 92 -11.09 3.96 3.50
CA ARG A 92 -11.08 2.92 2.47
C ARG A 92 -10.48 3.45 1.18
N LYS A 93 -9.88 2.57 0.37
CA LYS A 93 -9.34 2.92 -0.96
C LYS A 93 -10.35 3.63 -1.86
N THR A 94 -11.62 3.22 -1.80
CA THR A 94 -12.70 3.86 -2.59
C THR A 94 -13.03 5.27 -2.11
N GLN A 95 -12.83 5.58 -0.83
CA GLN A 95 -12.99 6.94 -0.29
C GLN A 95 -11.80 7.82 -0.69
N MET A 96 -10.57 7.30 -0.57
CA MET A 96 -9.36 8.01 -1.02
C MET A 96 -9.46 8.44 -2.49
N LYS A 97 -9.87 7.53 -3.38
CA LYS A 97 -10.05 7.86 -4.80
C LYS A 97 -11.07 8.97 -5.05
N LYS A 98 -12.16 9.02 -4.28
CA LYS A 98 -13.18 10.08 -4.40
C LYS A 98 -12.67 11.42 -3.88
N LEU A 99 -11.90 11.42 -2.80
CA LEU A 99 -11.24 12.61 -2.26
C LEU A 99 -10.20 13.17 -3.23
N GLN A 100 -9.32 12.32 -3.76
CA GLN A 100 -8.32 12.69 -4.76
C GLN A 100 -8.98 13.24 -6.03
N ALA A 101 -10.06 12.62 -6.51
CA ALA A 101 -10.83 13.14 -7.64
C ALA A 101 -11.51 14.49 -7.37
N ALA A 102 -11.70 14.85 -6.10
CA ALA A 102 -12.23 16.14 -5.66
C ALA A 102 -11.11 17.11 -5.21
N GLY A 103 -9.84 16.81 -5.51
CA GLY A 103 -8.70 17.68 -5.19
C GLY A 103 -8.18 17.60 -3.75
N VAL A 104 -8.69 16.68 -2.93
CA VAL A 104 -8.21 16.44 -1.56
C VAL A 104 -7.22 15.28 -1.59
N HIS A 105 -5.92 15.58 -1.48
CA HIS A 105 -4.86 14.59 -1.67
C HIS A 105 -4.15 14.17 -0.37
N THR A 106 -4.28 14.93 0.71
CA THR A 106 -3.51 14.74 1.94
C THR A 106 -4.40 14.62 3.18
N LEU A 107 -3.87 14.03 4.25
CA LEU A 107 -4.53 13.97 5.56
C LEU A 107 -4.79 15.37 6.10
N GLU A 108 -3.82 16.27 6.00
CA GLU A 108 -3.95 17.66 6.42
C GLU A 108 -5.08 18.37 5.66
N ALA A 109 -5.12 18.23 4.33
CA ALA A 109 -6.17 18.84 3.50
C ALA A 109 -7.55 18.30 3.85
N LEU A 110 -7.66 17.01 4.19
CA LEU A 110 -8.93 16.43 4.66
C LEU A 110 -9.30 16.92 6.07
N GLY A 111 -8.33 17.06 6.97
CA GLY A 111 -8.56 17.52 8.34
C GLY A 111 -8.94 19.00 8.45
N GLN A 112 -8.53 19.81 7.48
CA GLN A 112 -8.89 21.24 7.37
C GLN A 112 -10.09 21.50 6.45
N LEU A 113 -10.67 20.45 5.85
CA LEU A 113 -11.75 20.59 4.88
C LEU A 113 -13.00 21.21 5.52
N SER A 114 -13.53 22.27 4.91
CA SER A 114 -14.75 22.95 5.40
C SER A 114 -15.96 22.01 5.49
N LEU A 115 -16.86 22.30 6.43
CA LEU A 115 -18.11 21.56 6.65
C LEU A 115 -19.03 21.58 5.42
N ASP A 116 -18.97 22.65 4.63
CA ASP A 116 -19.86 22.90 3.49
C ASP A 116 -19.44 22.15 2.21
N VAL A 117 -18.22 21.61 2.19
CA VAL A 117 -17.69 20.91 1.01
C VAL A 117 -18.36 19.55 0.86
N LYS A 118 -18.90 19.30 -0.33
CA LYS A 118 -19.48 18.01 -0.71
C LYS A 118 -18.53 17.27 -1.65
N ILE A 119 -18.28 15.99 -1.34
CA ILE A 119 -17.48 15.11 -2.20
C ILE A 119 -18.43 14.28 -3.07
N PRO A 120 -18.33 14.34 -4.41
CA PRO A 120 -19.20 13.58 -5.30
C PRO A 120 -19.20 12.08 -4.98
N LYS A 121 -20.40 11.47 -5.00
CA LYS A 121 -20.61 10.04 -4.74
C LYS A 121 -20.14 9.59 -3.34
N MET A 122 -20.03 10.50 -2.38
CA MET A 122 -19.73 10.18 -0.99
C MET A 122 -20.89 10.63 -0.10
N ASP A 123 -21.37 9.73 0.76
CA ASP A 123 -22.37 10.07 1.76
C ASP A 123 -21.81 11.07 2.79
N TRP A 124 -22.65 12.02 3.22
CA TRP A 124 -22.21 13.11 4.08
C TRP A 124 -21.77 12.61 5.47
N LYS A 125 -22.43 11.60 6.06
CA LYS A 125 -22.02 11.03 7.35
C LYS A 125 -20.66 10.35 7.23
N THR A 126 -20.44 9.68 6.09
CA THR A 126 -19.16 9.05 5.80
C THR A 126 -18.04 10.07 5.67
N LEU A 127 -18.28 11.18 4.96
CA LEU A 127 -17.33 12.28 4.81
C LEU A 127 -17.03 12.93 6.16
N ASP A 128 -18.08 13.23 6.93
CA ASP A 128 -17.95 13.86 8.25
C ASP A 128 -17.11 13.02 9.21
N ARG A 129 -17.36 11.70 9.24
CA ARG A 129 -16.56 10.77 10.04
C ARG A 129 -15.09 10.74 9.65
N ILE A 130 -14.76 10.62 8.37
CA ILE A 130 -13.34 10.54 7.94
C ILE A 130 -12.63 11.89 8.06
N ARG A 131 -13.35 13.01 7.86
CA ARG A 131 -12.87 14.37 8.16
C ARG A 131 -12.56 14.53 9.64
N GLY A 132 -13.46 14.11 10.53
CA GLY A 132 -13.25 14.16 11.98
C GLY A 132 -12.02 13.35 12.41
N GLN A 133 -11.83 12.14 11.86
CA GLN A 133 -10.63 11.35 12.11
C GLN A 133 -9.35 12.06 11.64
N ALA A 134 -9.35 12.60 10.42
CA ALA A 134 -8.22 13.35 9.88
C ALA A 134 -7.91 14.59 10.74
N ALA A 135 -8.93 15.34 11.17
CA ALA A 135 -8.76 16.51 12.03
C ALA A 135 -8.17 16.14 13.41
N LEU A 136 -8.64 15.07 14.04
CA LEU A 136 -8.09 14.57 15.31
C LEU A 136 -6.63 14.13 15.16
N GLN A 137 -6.32 13.40 14.08
CA GLN A 137 -4.95 12.95 13.79
C GLN A 137 -4.01 14.12 13.48
N LEU A 138 -4.48 15.13 12.73
CA LEU A 138 -3.73 16.35 12.43
C LEU A 138 -3.39 17.12 13.71
N ARG A 139 -4.39 17.34 14.58
CA ARG A 139 -4.16 18.01 15.88
C ARG A 139 -3.20 17.23 16.77
N ALA A 140 -3.31 15.90 16.80
CA ALA A 140 -2.38 15.07 17.55
C ALA A 140 -0.94 15.16 17.00
N ARG A 141 -0.78 15.26 15.67
CA ARG A 141 0.52 15.46 15.01
C ARG A 141 1.15 16.81 15.36
N GLN A 142 0.33 17.87 15.40
CA GLN A 142 0.80 19.24 15.66
C GLN A 142 1.05 19.51 17.16
N GLY A 143 0.16 19.04 18.04
CA GLY A 143 0.19 19.33 19.47
C GLY A 143 0.84 18.23 20.32
N GLY A 144 1.20 17.08 19.74
CA GLY A 144 1.81 15.96 20.45
C GLY A 144 0.89 15.21 21.43
N GLN A 145 -0.36 15.63 21.58
CA GLN A 145 -1.33 15.04 22.51
C GLN A 145 -2.49 14.39 21.75
N LYS A 146 -2.86 13.18 22.15
CA LYS A 146 -4.04 12.50 21.61
C LYS A 146 -5.29 13.20 22.12
N GLN A 147 -6.17 13.60 21.19
CA GLN A 147 -7.45 14.20 21.51
C GLN A 147 -8.57 13.16 21.43
N LEU A 148 -9.55 13.30 22.31
CA LEU A 148 -10.75 12.49 22.33
C LEU A 148 -11.96 13.40 22.06
N GLU A 149 -12.83 12.95 21.16
CA GLU A 149 -14.11 13.58 20.90
C GLU A 149 -15.23 12.60 21.27
N ILE A 150 -16.12 13.02 22.16
CA ILE A 150 -17.28 12.23 22.56
C ILE A 150 -18.43 12.54 21.59
N LEU A 151 -18.81 11.55 20.81
CA LEU A 151 -19.95 11.67 19.91
C LEU A 151 -21.27 11.59 20.68
N PRO A 152 -22.33 12.27 20.21
CA PRO A 152 -23.64 12.16 20.81
C PRO A 152 -24.15 10.72 20.75
N GLN A 153 -24.91 10.32 21.78
CA GLN A 153 -25.53 9.00 21.81
C GLN A 153 -26.65 8.92 20.77
N GLU A 154 -26.57 7.92 19.89
CA GLU A 154 -27.66 7.62 18.95
C GLU A 154 -28.69 6.69 19.61
N PRO A 155 -29.99 7.03 19.59
CA PRO A 155 -31.05 6.14 20.06
C PRO A 155 -30.96 4.78 19.35
N HIS A 156 -31.24 3.70 20.10
CA HIS A 156 -31.26 2.32 19.59
C HIS A 156 -29.92 1.79 19.03
N ARG A 157 -28.78 2.39 19.41
CA ARG A 157 -27.44 1.87 19.09
C ARG A 157 -26.55 1.71 20.31
N GLY A 158 -25.51 0.87 20.15
CA GLY A 158 -24.46 0.68 21.15
C GLY A 158 -25.00 0.28 22.52
N PHE A 159 -24.46 0.89 23.57
CA PHE A 159 -24.82 0.61 24.96
C PHE A 159 -26.27 0.94 25.31
N VAL A 160 -26.97 1.78 24.53
CA VAL A 160 -28.40 2.08 24.72
C VAL A 160 -29.29 0.86 24.42
N ARG A 161 -28.75 -0.17 23.76
CA ARG A 161 -29.43 -1.45 23.54
C ARG A 161 -29.25 -2.45 24.68
N LEU A 162 -28.42 -2.15 25.67
CA LEU A 162 -28.24 -3.05 26.79
C LEU A 162 -29.57 -3.16 27.57
N PRO A 163 -29.93 -4.36 28.04
CA PRO A 163 -31.02 -4.49 28.99
C PRO A 163 -30.70 -3.66 30.24
N ARG A 164 -31.74 -3.23 30.97
CA ARG A 164 -31.53 -2.59 32.27
C ARG A 164 -30.82 -3.60 33.18
N PRO A 165 -29.80 -3.19 33.93
CA PRO A 165 -29.17 -4.07 34.91
C PRO A 165 -30.21 -4.49 35.95
N ASP A 166 -30.09 -5.74 36.42
CA ASP A 166 -30.90 -6.32 37.50
C ASP A 166 -30.63 -5.63 38.86
#